data_AF-A0AAV0DAU0-F1
#
_entry.id   AF-A0AAV0DAU0-F1
#
_cell.length_a   1.000
_cell.length_b   1.000
_cell.length_c   1.000
_cell.angle_alpha   90.00
_cell.angle_beta   90.00
_cell.angle_gamma   90.00
#
_symmetry.space_group_name_H-M   'P 1'
#
loop_
_entity.id
_entity.type
_entity.pdbx_description
1 polymer ?
#
loop_
_entity_poly.entity_id
_entity_poly.type
_entity_poly.pdbx_seq_one_letter_code
_entity_poly.pdbx_strand_id
1 'polypeptide(L)'
;MEGSNRHADLSSAAAQGNRHPIGLIPVAPRAAASGASALLEISGASPMYTQHRGPVNLFVPDAQMLFHVLGICDLIMNSTYDFISSSPGWLPIVSQLYISVLWNAMILKVYVKSGHGVMFDLPHLQVNECMIPGPLVPFFQSLAAVNGPFDWIGDIVPHLPDFSIFWNALGFHVNSDYARQVPVPALILDQLYHFATWQVPEDKTIFDSFEWYENIFSQDIRTHNSLNRMGPQLCGSLWTSSEQLEVARWFWSAAFGDIRFNRVDATRDPFSNYHQLFGFVSQTGTPQHTWFQDVNMVMQN
;
A
#
# COMPACT_ATOMS: atom_id res chain seq x y z
N MET A 1 -25.17 -79.53 -0.55
CA MET A 1 -25.58 -78.18 -1.01
C MET A 1 -25.03 -77.21 0.03
N GLU A 2 -23.70 -77.13 0.17
CA GLU A 2 -22.84 -76.08 -0.43
C GLU A 2 -23.36 -74.68 -0.05
N GLY A 3 -22.74 -73.84 0.78
CA GLY A 3 -21.41 -73.82 1.38
C GLY A 3 -20.70 -72.50 1.07
N SER A 4 -20.47 -71.67 2.11
CA SER A 4 -19.27 -70.82 2.30
C SER A 4 -19.16 -69.42 1.64
N ASN A 5 -19.18 -68.40 2.52
CA ASN A 5 -18.16 -67.36 2.77
C ASN A 5 -17.74 -66.27 1.74
N ARG A 6 -17.71 -65.04 2.31
CA ARG A 6 -16.62 -64.01 2.33
C ARG A 6 -16.48 -62.99 1.19
N HIS A 7 -16.52 -61.73 1.64
CA HIS A 7 -15.62 -60.59 1.35
C HIS A 7 -14.70 -60.66 0.12
N ALA A 8 -14.75 -59.58 -0.69
CA ALA A 8 -13.56 -58.80 -1.03
C ALA A 8 -13.96 -57.41 -1.57
N ASP A 9 -13.76 -56.38 -0.73
CA ASP A 9 -13.35 -55.06 -1.21
C ASP A 9 -11.98 -55.20 -1.85
N LEU A 10 -11.77 -54.67 -3.06
CA LEU A 10 -10.46 -54.23 -3.53
C LEU A 10 -10.64 -53.03 -4.47
N SER A 11 -10.42 -51.86 -3.88
CA SER A 11 -10.14 -50.58 -4.50
C SER A 11 -9.00 -50.65 -5.52
N SER A 12 -9.18 -50.00 -6.68
CA SER A 12 -8.21 -49.15 -7.41
C SER A 12 -8.89 -48.72 -8.71
N ALA A 13 -8.75 -47.55 -9.32
CA ALA A 13 -7.79 -46.48 -9.15
C ALA A 13 -8.48 -45.16 -9.60
N ALA A 14 -7.90 -44.05 -9.16
CA ALA A 14 -8.30 -42.70 -9.50
C ALA A 14 -8.59 -42.50 -10.99
N ALA A 15 -9.80 -42.02 -11.32
CA ALA A 15 -10.03 -41.38 -12.61
C ALA A 15 -9.34 -40.00 -12.55
N GLN A 16 -8.06 -39.98 -12.89
CA GLN A 16 -7.34 -38.78 -13.29
C GLN A 16 -8.18 -38.06 -14.34
N GLY A 17 -8.76 -36.92 -13.95
CA GLY A 17 -9.44 -36.01 -14.85
C GLY A 17 -8.43 -35.46 -15.85
N ASN A 18 -8.29 -36.16 -16.97
CA ASN A 18 -7.42 -35.77 -18.07
C ASN A 18 -8.09 -34.57 -18.77
N ARG A 19 -7.80 -33.36 -18.28
CA ARG A 19 -8.22 -32.09 -18.90
C ARG A 19 -7.36 -31.83 -20.13
N HIS A 20 -7.64 -32.54 -21.21
CA HIS A 20 -7.26 -32.05 -22.53
C HIS A 20 -8.32 -31.05 -23.01
N PRO A 21 -7.93 -29.97 -23.70
CA PRO A 21 -8.89 -29.08 -24.35
C PRO A 21 -9.74 -29.90 -25.31
N ILE A 22 -11.06 -29.76 -25.21
CA ILE A 22 -12.00 -30.36 -26.15
C ILE A 22 -11.66 -29.78 -27.53
N GLY A 23 -11.07 -30.61 -28.39
CA GLY A 23 -10.79 -30.26 -29.78
C GLY A 23 -12.07 -29.91 -30.54
N LEU A 24 -11.91 -29.31 -31.72
CA LEU A 24 -13.00 -28.87 -32.59
C LEU A 24 -14.09 -29.95 -32.71
N ILE A 25 -15.30 -29.57 -32.29
CA ILE A 25 -16.52 -30.38 -32.37
C ILE A 25 -16.72 -30.81 -33.83
N PRO A 26 -17.06 -32.08 -34.12
CA PRO A 26 -17.31 -32.53 -35.48
C PRO A 26 -18.43 -31.69 -36.11
N VAL A 27 -18.18 -31.18 -37.31
CA VAL A 27 -19.19 -30.45 -38.08
C VAL A 27 -20.36 -31.41 -38.35
N ALA A 28 -21.52 -31.10 -37.78
CA ALA A 28 -22.75 -31.85 -38.02
C ALA A 28 -23.10 -31.82 -39.53
N PRO A 29 -23.73 -32.89 -40.07
CA PRO A 29 -24.09 -32.92 -41.48
C PRO A 29 -25.01 -31.75 -41.80
N ARG A 30 -24.75 -31.07 -42.93
CA ARG A 30 -25.59 -30.00 -43.49
C ARG A 30 -27.00 -30.53 -43.75
N ALA A 31 -27.90 -30.39 -42.77
CA ALA A 31 -29.29 -30.14 -43.07
C ALA A 31 -29.37 -28.71 -43.60
N ALA A 32 -29.81 -28.55 -44.83
CA ALA A 32 -30.06 -27.24 -45.44
C ALA A 32 -31.24 -26.57 -44.72
N ALA A 33 -31.00 -25.99 -43.55
CA ALA A 33 -31.85 -24.95 -43.00
C ALA A 33 -31.52 -23.66 -43.75
N SER A 34 -32.39 -23.25 -44.66
CA SER A 34 -32.37 -21.94 -45.30
C SER A 34 -32.68 -20.88 -44.24
N GLY A 35 -31.65 -20.45 -43.54
CA GLY A 35 -31.74 -19.41 -42.53
C GLY A 35 -30.56 -19.54 -41.58
N ALA A 36 -29.85 -18.44 -41.36
CA ALA A 36 -28.97 -18.34 -40.20
C ALA A 36 -29.76 -18.80 -38.97
N SER A 37 -29.15 -19.58 -38.07
CA SER A 37 -29.79 -19.98 -36.81
C SER A 37 -30.46 -18.75 -36.20
N ALA A 38 -31.71 -18.84 -35.73
CA ALA A 38 -32.46 -17.67 -35.26
C ALA A 38 -31.68 -16.87 -34.20
N LEU A 39 -30.81 -17.53 -33.41
CA LEU A 39 -29.88 -16.87 -32.49
C LEU A 39 -28.78 -16.07 -33.19
N LEU A 40 -28.26 -16.57 -34.32
CA LEU A 40 -27.30 -15.87 -35.17
C LEU A 40 -27.96 -14.67 -35.87
N GLU A 41 -29.20 -14.82 -36.33
CA GLU A 41 -29.98 -13.74 -36.95
C GLU A 41 -30.33 -12.65 -35.91
N ILE A 42 -30.71 -13.04 -34.69
CA ILE A 42 -30.89 -12.12 -33.55
C ILE A 42 -29.56 -11.43 -33.19
N SER A 43 -28.43 -12.15 -33.21
CA SER A 43 -27.11 -11.56 -32.93
C SER A 43 -26.63 -10.59 -34.02
N GLY A 44 -27.07 -10.79 -35.27
CA GLY A 44 -26.81 -9.87 -36.38
C GLY A 44 -27.78 -8.67 -36.39
N ALA A 45 -29.03 -8.88 -35.98
CA ALA A 45 -30.06 -7.84 -35.88
C ALA A 45 -29.91 -6.95 -34.64
N SER A 46 -29.28 -7.47 -33.59
CA SER A 46 -28.90 -6.71 -32.38
C SER A 46 -27.38 -6.61 -32.32
N PRO A 47 -26.73 -5.76 -33.14
CA PRO A 47 -25.31 -5.49 -32.99
C PRO A 47 -25.07 -5.06 -31.54
N MET A 48 -24.01 -5.60 -30.92
CA MET A 48 -23.63 -5.24 -29.57
C MET A 48 -23.45 -3.72 -29.50
N TYR A 49 -24.44 -3.02 -28.93
CA TYR A 49 -24.36 -1.60 -28.70
C TYR A 49 -23.71 -1.40 -27.34
N THR A 50 -22.42 -1.09 -27.34
CA THR A 50 -21.74 -0.63 -26.15
C THR A 50 -22.17 0.80 -25.89
N GLN A 51 -22.98 1.01 -24.84
CA GLN A 51 -23.19 2.36 -24.34
C GLN A 51 -21.84 2.93 -23.93
N HIS A 52 -21.41 3.99 -24.59
CA HIS A 52 -20.24 4.76 -24.20
C HIS A 52 -20.49 5.35 -22.81
N ARG A 53 -19.97 4.70 -21.77
CA ARG A 53 -19.97 5.29 -20.44
C ARG A 53 -18.79 6.25 -20.45
N GLY A 54 -19.11 7.52 -20.69
CA GLY A 54 -18.12 8.60 -20.74
C GLY A 54 -17.40 9.00 -19.44
N PRO A 55 -17.69 8.48 -18.22
CA PRO A 55 -16.89 8.82 -17.06
C PRO A 55 -15.67 7.90 -16.93
N VAL A 56 -14.60 8.46 -16.39
CA VAL A 56 -13.38 7.76 -15.97
C VAL A 56 -13.71 6.73 -14.90
N ASN A 57 -13.11 5.54 -15.02
CA ASN A 57 -13.16 4.55 -13.97
C ASN A 57 -11.98 4.75 -13.03
N LEU A 58 -12.29 4.85 -11.74
CA LEU A 58 -11.30 5.05 -10.69
C LEU A 58 -11.08 3.74 -9.96
N PHE A 59 -9.84 3.44 -9.63
CA PHE A 59 -9.51 2.35 -8.71
C PHE A 59 -8.52 2.83 -7.64
N VAL A 60 -8.65 2.26 -6.45
CA VAL A 60 -7.69 2.47 -5.36
C VAL A 60 -6.66 1.35 -5.43
N PRO A 61 -5.38 1.65 -5.66
CA PRO A 61 -4.37 0.63 -5.80
C PRO A 61 -4.00 0.03 -4.44
N ASP A 62 -3.89 -1.30 -4.39
CA ASP A 62 -3.51 -2.02 -3.18
C ASP A 62 -1.98 -2.02 -2.99
N ALA A 63 -1.52 -1.51 -1.85
CA ALA A 63 -0.10 -1.45 -1.50
C ALA A 63 0.38 -2.66 -0.66
N GLN A 64 -0.47 -3.63 -0.29
CA GLN A 64 -0.05 -4.75 0.57
C GLN A 64 1.15 -5.52 0.03
N MET A 65 1.09 -5.92 -1.24
CA MET A 65 2.17 -6.67 -1.87
C MET A 65 3.44 -5.82 -2.01
N LEU A 66 3.30 -4.52 -2.28
CA LEU A 66 4.41 -3.58 -2.33
C LEU A 66 5.15 -3.53 -0.99
N PHE A 67 4.41 -3.38 0.11
CA PHE A 67 4.99 -3.32 1.47
C PHE A 67 5.55 -4.67 1.92
N HIS A 68 4.97 -5.78 1.45
CA HIS A 68 5.55 -7.10 1.69
C HIS A 68 6.92 -7.26 1.03
N VAL A 69 7.05 -6.87 -0.25
CA VAL A 69 8.33 -6.90 -0.97
C VAL A 69 9.33 -5.93 -0.34
N LEU A 70 8.87 -4.74 0.06
CA LEU A 70 9.69 -3.77 0.80
C LEU A 70 10.24 -4.38 2.10
N GLY A 71 9.41 -5.08 2.88
CA GLY A 71 9.87 -5.75 4.10
C GLY A 71 10.94 -6.81 3.85
N ILE A 72 10.92 -7.49 2.69
CA ILE A 72 11.99 -8.40 2.29
C ILE A 72 13.27 -7.63 1.95
N CYS A 73 13.16 -6.51 1.24
CA CYS A 73 14.29 -5.63 0.97
C CYS A 73 14.91 -5.10 2.27
N ASP A 74 14.10 -4.64 3.22
CA ASP A 74 14.54 -4.16 4.53
C ASP A 74 15.26 -5.25 5.32
N LEU A 75 14.76 -6.49 5.27
CA LEU A 75 15.42 -7.63 5.91
C LEU A 75 16.82 -7.89 5.34
N ILE A 76 16.97 -7.81 4.01
CA ILE A 76 18.26 -7.99 3.35
C ILE A 76 19.22 -6.83 3.69
N MET A 77 18.72 -5.59 3.66
CA MET A 77 19.51 -4.40 4.02
C MET A 77 20.00 -4.49 5.46
N ASN A 78 19.14 -4.92 6.38
CA ASN A 78 19.49 -5.11 7.78
C ASN A 78 20.45 -6.31 8.03
N SER A 79 20.62 -7.20 7.06
CA SER A 79 21.66 -8.25 7.11
C SER A 79 23.02 -7.80 6.56
N THR A 80 23.09 -6.62 5.94
CA THR A 80 24.28 -6.12 5.24
C THR A 80 25.02 -5.11 6.12
N TYR A 81 26.17 -5.51 6.67
CA TYR A 81 26.94 -4.69 7.61
C TYR A 81 27.42 -3.36 7.00
N ASP A 82 27.90 -3.37 5.76
CA ASP A 82 28.41 -2.18 5.10
C ASP A 82 27.33 -1.10 4.96
N PHE A 83 26.10 -1.52 4.66
CA PHE A 83 24.96 -0.63 4.51
C PHE A 83 24.54 0.00 5.85
N ILE A 84 24.46 -0.81 6.91
CA ILE A 84 24.16 -0.31 8.26
C ILE A 84 25.23 0.70 8.71
N SER A 85 26.50 0.40 8.42
CA SER A 85 27.63 1.26 8.77
C SER A 85 27.64 2.58 7.99
N SER A 86 27.19 2.58 6.73
CA SER A 86 27.14 3.79 5.90
C SER A 86 25.91 4.66 6.16
N SER A 87 24.81 4.08 6.66
CA SER A 87 23.52 4.74 6.86
C SER A 87 23.06 4.70 8.34
N PRO A 88 23.70 5.47 9.23
CA PRO A 88 23.43 5.42 10.68
C PRO A 88 22.00 5.83 11.07
N GLY A 89 21.33 6.65 10.25
CA GLY A 89 19.94 7.06 10.48
C GLY A 89 18.89 6.07 9.96
N TRP A 90 19.30 5.02 9.25
CA TRP A 90 18.37 4.11 8.59
C TRP A 90 17.77 3.10 9.56
N LEU A 91 16.46 2.94 9.44
CA LEU A 91 15.65 1.89 10.05
C LEU A 91 14.60 1.44 9.03
N PRO A 92 14.06 0.21 9.12
CA PRO A 92 12.97 -0.25 8.24
C PRO A 92 11.74 0.66 8.24
N ILE A 93 11.49 1.40 9.33
CA ILE A 93 10.39 2.36 9.38
C ILE A 93 10.62 3.57 8.46
N VAL A 94 11.87 3.95 8.23
CA VAL A 94 12.27 5.06 7.36
C VAL A 94 12.01 4.70 5.89
N SER A 95 12.35 3.48 5.47
CA SER A 95 12.08 3.01 4.11
C SER A 95 10.57 2.88 3.86
N GLN A 96 9.81 2.38 4.83
CA GLN A 96 8.33 2.35 4.76
C GLN A 96 7.72 3.74 4.66
N LEU A 97 8.22 4.70 5.44
CA LEU A 97 7.78 6.10 5.36
C LEU A 97 8.09 6.69 3.99
N TYR A 98 9.31 6.52 3.50
CA TYR A 98 9.75 7.00 2.19
C TYR A 98 8.88 6.46 1.05
N ILE A 99 8.68 5.13 0.99
CA ILE A 99 7.87 4.49 -0.04
C ILE A 99 6.39 4.84 0.10
N SER A 100 5.86 5.01 1.32
CA SER A 100 4.46 5.42 1.53
C SER A 100 4.15 6.78 0.89
N VAL A 101 5.07 7.73 1.00
CA VAL A 101 4.93 9.07 0.43
C VAL A 101 5.06 9.00 -1.10
N LEU A 102 6.06 8.28 -1.61
CA LEU A 102 6.25 8.13 -3.07
C LEU A 102 5.06 7.43 -3.73
N TRP A 103 4.51 6.40 -3.11
CA TRP A 103 3.34 5.68 -3.63
C TRP A 103 2.13 6.60 -3.79
N ASN A 104 1.78 7.33 -2.72
CA ASN A 104 0.68 8.29 -2.74
C ASN A 104 0.93 9.44 -3.74
N ALA A 105 2.15 9.97 -3.78
CA ALA A 105 2.53 11.03 -4.73
C ALA A 105 2.44 10.57 -6.18
N MET A 106 2.83 9.32 -6.48
CA MET A 106 2.73 8.75 -7.83
C MET A 106 1.28 8.58 -8.27
N ILE A 107 0.39 8.12 -7.39
CA ILE A 107 -1.06 8.03 -7.68
C ILE A 107 -1.61 9.39 -8.09
N LEU A 108 -1.34 10.43 -7.29
CA LEU A 108 -1.79 11.79 -7.56
C LEU A 108 -1.19 12.33 -8.86
N LYS A 109 0.10 12.10 -9.09
CA LYS A 109 0.79 12.53 -10.31
C LYS A 109 0.24 11.86 -11.56
N VAL A 110 -0.08 10.57 -11.50
CA VAL A 110 -0.69 9.83 -12.62
C VAL A 110 -2.09 10.37 -12.89
N TYR A 111 -2.90 10.60 -11.85
CA TYR A 111 -4.25 11.16 -11.98
C TYR A 111 -4.27 12.56 -12.61
N VAL A 112 -3.28 13.40 -12.31
CA VAL A 112 -3.12 14.71 -12.96
C VAL A 112 -2.63 14.56 -14.40
N LYS A 113 -1.65 13.68 -14.66
CA LYS A 113 -1.10 13.47 -16.01
C LYS A 113 -2.09 12.86 -16.99
N SER A 114 -3.07 12.09 -16.52
CA SER A 114 -4.18 11.60 -17.36
C SER A 114 -5.22 12.68 -17.68
N GLY A 115 -5.09 13.89 -17.12
CA GLY A 115 -5.98 15.01 -17.41
C GLY A 115 -7.26 15.05 -16.59
N HIS A 116 -7.36 14.23 -15.53
CA HIS A 116 -8.56 14.14 -14.70
C HIS A 116 -8.45 14.87 -13.36
N GLY A 117 -7.23 15.17 -12.90
CA GLY A 117 -6.97 15.85 -11.64
C GLY A 117 -6.51 17.29 -11.75
N VAL A 118 -6.75 18.06 -10.68
CA VAL A 118 -6.07 19.35 -10.45
C VAL A 118 -4.66 19.06 -9.94
N MET A 119 -3.67 19.83 -10.41
CA MET A 119 -2.26 19.67 -10.03
C MET A 119 -2.11 19.65 -8.51
N PHE A 120 -1.80 18.47 -7.96
CA PHE A 120 -1.35 18.32 -6.59
C PHE A 120 0.15 18.58 -6.58
N ASP A 121 0.53 19.86 -6.50
CA ASP A 121 1.94 20.22 -6.51
C ASP A 121 2.53 20.00 -5.11
N LEU A 122 3.57 19.16 -5.05
CA LEU A 122 4.45 19.02 -3.91
C LEU A 122 5.82 19.61 -4.29
N PRO A 123 5.91 20.92 -4.57
CA PRO A 123 7.10 21.53 -5.20
C PRO A 123 8.35 21.38 -4.34
N HIS A 124 8.19 21.21 -3.03
CA HIS A 124 9.27 21.06 -2.07
C HIS A 124 9.84 19.64 -1.96
N LEU A 125 9.16 18.65 -2.55
CA LEU A 125 9.48 17.25 -2.31
C LEU A 125 10.45 16.65 -3.34
N GLN A 126 10.79 17.39 -4.41
CA GLN A 126 11.60 16.91 -5.54
C GLN A 126 11.31 15.45 -5.90
N VAL A 127 10.03 15.05 -5.94
CA VAL A 127 9.59 13.64 -6.12
C VAL A 127 10.18 13.00 -7.38
N ASN A 128 10.55 13.83 -8.37
CA ASN A 128 11.17 13.40 -9.61
C ASN A 128 12.64 12.94 -9.45
N GLU A 129 13.31 13.38 -8.39
CA GLU A 129 14.71 13.05 -8.06
C GLU A 129 14.81 11.91 -7.04
N CYS A 130 13.69 11.52 -6.42
CA CYS A 130 13.63 10.42 -5.48
C CYS A 130 13.90 9.07 -6.18
N MET A 131 14.86 8.31 -5.65
CA MET A 131 15.19 6.98 -6.15
C MET A 131 14.16 5.95 -5.69
N ILE A 132 13.82 5.01 -6.57
CA ILE A 132 12.95 3.86 -6.24
C ILE A 132 13.80 2.59 -6.21
N PRO A 133 13.73 1.77 -5.15
CA PRO A 133 14.42 0.49 -5.12
C PRO A 133 14.03 -0.39 -6.32
N GLY A 134 15.01 -1.01 -6.98
CA GLY A 134 14.83 -1.81 -8.19
C GLY A 134 13.68 -2.83 -8.15
N PRO A 135 13.56 -3.65 -7.08
CA PRO A 135 12.47 -4.63 -6.94
C PRO A 135 11.06 -4.00 -6.89
N LEU A 136 10.96 -2.72 -6.53
CA LEU A 136 9.68 -2.02 -6.40
C LEU A 136 9.26 -1.31 -7.69
N VAL A 137 10.19 -1.11 -8.63
CA VAL A 137 9.93 -0.41 -9.91
C VAL A 137 8.70 -0.97 -10.65
N PRO A 138 8.47 -2.29 -10.77
CA PRO A 138 7.28 -2.81 -11.46
C PRO A 138 5.95 -2.37 -10.85
N PHE A 139 5.89 -2.17 -9.53
CA PHE A 139 4.69 -1.70 -8.85
C PHE A 139 4.41 -0.22 -9.17
N PHE A 140 5.45 0.62 -9.24
CA PHE A 140 5.28 2.01 -9.67
C PHE A 140 4.94 2.12 -11.17
N GLN A 141 5.47 1.20 -11.99
CA GLN A 141 5.11 1.12 -13.40
C GLN A 141 3.65 0.67 -13.60
N SER A 142 3.14 -0.24 -12.77
CA SER A 142 1.74 -0.67 -12.89
C SER A 142 0.74 0.45 -12.59
N LEU A 143 1.09 1.40 -11.70
CA LEU A 143 0.28 2.61 -11.50
C LEU A 143 0.19 3.48 -12.75
N ALA A 144 1.24 3.50 -13.59
CA ALA A 144 1.25 4.28 -14.81
C ALA A 144 0.45 3.64 -15.97
N ALA A 145 -0.07 2.41 -15.78
CA ALA A 145 -0.91 1.75 -16.76
C ALA A 145 -2.33 2.34 -16.74
N VAL A 146 -2.48 3.50 -17.37
CA VAL A 146 -3.74 4.23 -17.50
C VAL A 146 -4.25 4.04 -18.92
N ASN A 147 -5.03 2.99 -19.15
CA ASN A 147 -5.78 2.79 -20.39
C ASN A 147 -6.91 1.78 -20.16
N GLY A 148 -8.11 2.10 -20.64
CA GLY A 148 -9.19 1.13 -20.75
C GLY A 148 -8.93 0.15 -21.91
N PRO A 149 -9.33 -1.13 -21.80
CA PRO A 149 -9.17 -2.10 -22.90
C PRO A 149 -10.08 -1.80 -24.10
N PHE A 150 -11.11 -0.97 -23.92
CA PHE A 150 -12.06 -0.62 -24.97
C PHE A 150 -12.53 0.84 -24.82
N ASP A 151 -12.74 1.52 -25.95
CA ASP A 151 -13.16 2.94 -26.02
C ASP A 151 -14.46 3.24 -25.25
N TRP A 152 -15.36 2.26 -25.11
CA TRP A 152 -16.65 2.46 -24.45
C TRP A 152 -16.60 2.40 -22.92
N ILE A 153 -15.49 1.91 -22.35
CA ILE A 153 -15.27 1.84 -20.90
C ILE A 153 -14.71 3.18 -20.37
N GLY A 154 -13.95 3.90 -21.20
CA GLY A 154 -13.16 5.04 -20.77
C GLY A 154 -11.89 4.63 -20.02
N ASP A 155 -11.09 5.61 -19.64
CA ASP A 155 -9.81 5.35 -18.97
C ASP A 155 -10.00 4.78 -17.56
N ILE A 156 -9.10 3.88 -17.18
CA ILE A 156 -9.00 3.32 -15.84
C ILE A 156 -7.78 3.93 -15.17
N VAL A 157 -7.98 4.75 -14.14
CA VAL A 157 -6.94 5.61 -13.56
C VAL A 157 -6.85 5.35 -12.05
N PRO A 158 -5.63 5.26 -11.48
CA PRO A 158 -5.49 5.18 -10.03
C PRO A 158 -5.90 6.50 -9.37
N HIS A 159 -6.63 6.42 -8.26
CA HIS A 159 -7.12 7.59 -7.55
C HIS A 159 -7.21 7.33 -6.05
N LEU A 160 -6.91 8.35 -5.24
CA LEU A 160 -7.18 8.31 -3.80
C LEU A 160 -8.63 8.73 -3.55
N PRO A 161 -9.41 8.01 -2.73
CA PRO A 161 -10.79 8.38 -2.44
C PRO A 161 -10.92 9.83 -1.93
N ASP A 162 -12.13 10.39 -1.90
CA ASP A 162 -12.29 11.68 -1.26
C ASP A 162 -11.90 11.59 0.22
N PHE A 163 -11.28 12.65 0.75
CA PHE A 163 -10.72 12.65 2.09
C PHE A 163 -11.78 12.37 3.16
N SER A 164 -12.99 12.87 2.97
CA SER A 164 -14.14 12.65 3.86
C SER A 164 -14.60 11.18 3.93
N ILE A 165 -14.34 10.41 2.87
CA ILE A 165 -14.67 8.98 2.76
C ILE A 165 -13.48 8.14 3.28
N PHE A 166 -12.27 8.61 3.03
CA PHE A 166 -11.03 7.95 3.41
C PHE A 166 -10.78 8.00 4.93
N TRP A 167 -10.94 9.18 5.53
CA TRP A 167 -10.55 9.46 6.92
C TRP A 167 -11.78 9.67 7.80
N ASN A 168 -11.87 8.90 8.88
CA ASN A 168 -12.86 9.12 9.92
C ASN A 168 -12.32 10.11 10.94
N ALA A 169 -12.77 11.36 10.85
CA ALA A 169 -12.40 12.44 11.75
C ALA A 169 -12.80 12.19 13.22
N LEU A 170 -13.95 11.56 13.47
CA LEU A 170 -14.45 11.30 14.83
C LEU A 170 -13.65 10.19 15.54
N GLY A 171 -13.27 9.16 14.79
CA GLY A 171 -12.53 8.02 15.32
C GLY A 171 -11.00 8.15 15.20
N PHE A 172 -10.51 9.20 14.55
CA PHE A 172 -9.09 9.43 14.24
C PHE A 172 -8.43 8.20 13.58
N HIS A 173 -9.09 7.63 12.57
CA HIS A 173 -8.61 6.44 11.87
C HIS A 173 -9.02 6.43 10.40
N VAL A 174 -8.30 5.63 9.60
CA VAL A 174 -8.70 5.35 8.22
C VAL A 174 -9.94 4.47 8.19
N ASN A 175 -10.82 4.71 7.21
CA ASN A 175 -11.98 3.87 6.98
C ASN A 175 -11.56 2.39 6.73
N SER A 176 -12.36 1.44 7.23
CA SER A 176 -12.03 0.01 7.21
C SER A 176 -11.73 -0.53 5.82
N ASP A 177 -12.39 0.02 4.80
CA ASP A 177 -12.26 -0.42 3.41
C ASP A 177 -10.87 -0.10 2.83
N TYR A 178 -10.25 0.98 3.29
CA TYR A 178 -8.96 1.47 2.80
C TYR A 178 -7.80 1.25 3.76
N ALA A 179 -8.08 0.99 5.04
CA ALA A 179 -7.07 0.84 6.09
C ALA A 179 -5.98 -0.14 5.71
N ARG A 180 -6.33 -1.21 4.99
CA ARG A 180 -5.44 -2.28 4.54
C ARG A 180 -4.75 -2.04 3.20
N GLN A 181 -5.26 -1.11 2.39
CA GLN A 181 -4.86 -0.93 0.98
C GLN A 181 -3.92 0.25 0.81
N VAL A 182 -4.23 1.36 1.49
CA VAL A 182 -3.53 2.64 1.31
C VAL A 182 -2.58 2.87 2.48
N PRO A 183 -1.28 3.11 2.22
CA PRO A 183 -0.34 3.40 3.28
C PRO A 183 -0.57 4.82 3.82
N VAL A 184 -0.46 4.98 5.14
CA VAL A 184 -0.74 6.25 5.85
C VAL A 184 0.56 6.85 6.38
N PRO A 185 1.17 7.84 5.68
CA PRO A 185 2.45 8.39 6.09
C PRO A 185 2.43 9.05 7.47
N ALA A 186 1.36 9.79 7.82
CA ALA A 186 1.24 10.43 9.14
C ALA A 186 1.34 9.43 10.30
N LEU A 187 0.85 8.21 10.11
CA LEU A 187 0.90 7.18 11.14
C LEU A 187 2.34 6.68 11.35
N ILE A 188 3.07 6.42 10.27
CA ILE A 188 4.47 6.00 10.33
C ILE A 188 5.34 7.13 10.90
N LEU A 189 5.06 8.36 10.50
CA LEU A 189 5.76 9.56 10.97
C LEU A 189 5.52 9.81 12.46
N ASP A 190 4.29 9.62 12.94
CA ASP A 190 3.97 9.68 14.37
C ASP A 190 4.77 8.66 15.18
N GLN A 191 4.89 7.43 14.67
CA GLN A 191 5.69 6.39 15.32
C GLN A 191 7.19 6.71 15.32
N LEU A 192 7.72 7.22 14.21
CA LEU A 192 9.12 7.63 14.11
C LEU A 192 9.43 8.80 15.06
N TYR A 193 8.53 9.77 15.16
CA TYR A 193 8.63 10.85 16.14
C TYR A 193 8.56 10.34 17.58
N HIS A 194 7.62 9.42 17.85
CA HIS A 194 7.48 8.82 19.17
C HIS A 194 8.77 8.10 19.58
N PHE A 195 9.34 7.29 18.69
CA PHE A 195 10.63 6.63 18.89
C PHE A 195 11.77 7.62 19.18
N ALA A 196 11.85 8.71 18.42
CA ALA A 196 12.89 9.72 18.57
C ALA A 196 12.81 10.47 19.91
N THR A 197 11.60 10.74 20.39
CA THR A 197 11.34 11.58 21.58
C THR A 197 11.05 10.79 22.85
N TRP A 198 10.91 9.47 22.75
CA TRP A 198 10.58 8.63 23.89
C TRP A 198 11.65 8.71 24.97
N GLN A 199 11.26 8.79 26.24
CA GLN A 199 12.18 8.84 27.36
C GLN A 199 12.46 7.43 27.86
N VAL A 200 13.74 7.06 27.88
CA VAL A 200 14.18 5.74 28.32
C VAL A 200 14.29 5.75 29.85
N PRO A 201 13.64 4.82 30.55
CA PRO A 201 13.83 4.67 31.99
C PRO A 201 15.31 4.39 32.31
N GLU A 202 15.83 4.96 33.41
CA GLU A 202 17.27 4.89 33.77
C GLU A 202 17.82 3.45 33.87
N ASP A 203 16.95 2.45 34.07
CA ASP A 203 17.32 1.03 34.26
C ASP A 203 17.07 0.12 33.04
N LYS A 204 16.66 0.67 31.87
CA LYS A 204 16.32 -0.15 30.69
C LYS A 204 17.00 0.33 29.42
N THR A 205 17.22 -0.59 28.49
CA THR A 205 17.60 -0.22 27.11
C THR A 205 16.33 0.11 26.32
N ILE A 206 16.45 0.96 25.29
CA ILE A 206 15.34 1.24 24.35
C ILE A 206 14.88 -0.06 23.69
N PHE A 207 15.86 -0.89 23.33
CA PHE A 207 15.65 -2.14 22.61
C PHE A 207 14.69 -3.09 23.34
N ASP A 208 14.81 -3.18 24.67
CA ASP A 208 13.98 -4.08 25.48
C ASP A 208 12.62 -3.49 25.88
N SER A 209 12.44 -2.18 25.72
CA SER A 209 11.31 -1.47 26.32
C SER A 209 10.40 -0.80 25.31
N PHE A 210 10.87 -0.46 24.10
CA PHE A 210 10.08 0.27 23.13
C PHE A 210 9.13 -0.65 22.38
N GLU A 211 7.84 -0.31 22.39
CA GLU A 211 6.84 -1.01 21.58
C GLU A 211 6.29 -0.09 20.48
N TRP A 212 6.53 -0.48 19.23
CA TRP A 212 5.94 0.19 18.08
C TRP A 212 4.41 0.09 18.13
N TYR A 213 3.72 1.19 17.82
CA TYR A 213 2.27 1.30 17.79
C TYR A 213 1.56 1.14 19.15
N GLU A 214 2.29 1.27 20.27
CA GLU A 214 1.66 1.38 21.60
C GLU A 214 0.91 2.71 21.74
N ASN A 215 1.54 3.80 21.32
CA ASN A 215 0.98 5.14 21.34
C ASN A 215 0.87 5.69 19.91
N ILE A 216 -0.36 5.83 19.41
CA ILE A 216 -0.64 6.36 18.07
C ILE A 216 -1.36 7.69 18.22
N PHE A 217 -0.83 8.76 17.63
CA PHE A 217 -1.42 10.10 17.67
C PHE A 217 -1.73 10.59 19.10
N SER A 218 -0.83 10.29 20.05
CA SER A 218 -0.99 10.58 21.47
C SER A 218 -2.13 9.83 22.18
N GLN A 219 -2.68 8.78 21.55
CA GLN A 219 -3.68 7.88 22.13
C GLN A 219 -3.03 6.55 22.56
N ASP A 220 -3.38 6.11 23.77
CA ASP A 220 -2.99 4.80 24.31
C ASP A 220 -3.66 3.65 23.56
N ILE A 221 -3.09 2.44 23.66
CA ILE A 221 -3.55 1.20 23.04
C ILE A 221 -4.99 0.83 23.35
N ARG A 222 -5.50 1.27 24.50
CA ARG A 222 -6.90 1.05 24.90
C ARG A 222 -7.88 2.03 24.26
N THR A 223 -7.36 3.13 23.72
CA THR A 223 -8.15 4.27 23.24
C THR A 223 -8.11 4.42 21.73
N HIS A 224 -6.99 4.11 21.08
CA HIS A 224 -6.88 4.23 19.64
C HIS A 224 -7.61 3.09 18.91
N ASN A 225 -8.12 3.38 17.71
CA ASN A 225 -8.81 2.37 16.90
C ASN A 225 -7.80 1.35 16.33
N SER A 226 -8.13 0.06 16.42
CA SER A 226 -7.29 -1.03 15.92
C SER A 226 -7.04 -0.98 14.41
N LEU A 227 -7.90 -0.30 13.63
CA LEU A 227 -7.71 -0.07 12.19
C LEU A 227 -6.40 0.67 11.87
N ASN A 228 -5.92 1.53 12.78
CA ASN A 228 -4.64 2.21 12.63
C ASN A 228 -3.45 1.22 12.62
N ARG A 229 -3.64 0.00 13.15
CA ARG A 229 -2.65 -1.08 13.14
C ARG A 229 -2.88 -2.12 12.04
N MET A 230 -3.89 -1.95 11.19
CA MET A 230 -4.19 -2.89 10.09
C MET A 230 -3.60 -2.45 8.75
N GLY A 231 -2.74 -1.43 8.76
CA GLY A 231 -2.11 -0.90 7.55
C GLY A 231 -1.15 -1.89 6.87
N PRO A 232 -0.85 -1.69 5.58
CA PRO A 232 0.27 -2.37 4.93
C PRO A 232 1.62 -2.02 5.60
N GLN A 233 1.69 -0.85 6.25
CA GLN A 233 2.79 -0.40 7.11
C GLN A 233 2.79 -1.10 8.48
N LEU A 234 3.06 -2.40 8.52
CA LEU A 234 3.36 -3.10 9.77
C LEU A 234 4.87 -3.11 9.98
N CYS A 235 5.36 -2.08 10.64
CA CYS A 235 6.78 -1.93 10.92
C CYS A 235 7.12 -2.39 12.33
N GLY A 236 7.68 -3.60 12.46
CA GLY A 236 8.49 -3.94 13.61
C GLY A 236 9.94 -3.87 13.16
N SER A 237 10.76 -3.01 13.76
CA SER A 237 12.23 -3.05 13.64
C SER A 237 12.82 -4.31 14.32
N LEU A 238 12.14 -5.45 14.20
CA LEU A 238 12.30 -6.69 14.98
C LEU A 238 13.69 -7.32 14.82
N TRP A 239 14.49 -6.83 13.88
CA TRP A 239 15.77 -7.43 13.52
C TRP A 239 16.95 -6.44 13.62
N THR A 240 16.75 -5.17 13.98
CA THR A 240 17.84 -4.18 14.08
C THR A 240 18.67 -4.41 15.35
N SER A 241 19.99 -4.21 15.29
CA SER A 241 20.84 -4.31 16.49
C SER A 241 20.60 -3.14 17.45
N SER A 242 20.92 -3.34 18.74
CA SER A 242 20.79 -2.29 19.76
C SER A 242 21.63 -1.04 19.42
N GLU A 243 22.84 -1.23 18.90
CA GLU A 243 23.74 -0.14 18.52
C GLU A 243 23.16 0.69 17.37
N GLN A 244 22.63 0.05 16.32
CA GLN A 244 21.99 0.76 15.21
C GLN A 244 20.76 1.53 15.68
N LEU A 245 19.98 0.95 16.59
CA LEU A 245 18.76 1.55 17.10
C LEU A 245 19.07 2.81 17.93
N GLU A 246 20.14 2.80 18.74
CA GLU A 246 20.61 3.98 19.48
C GLU A 246 21.13 5.08 18.57
N VAL A 247 21.97 4.73 17.58
CA VAL A 247 22.52 5.68 16.62
C VAL A 247 21.41 6.33 15.79
N ALA A 248 20.47 5.53 15.30
CA ALA A 248 19.32 6.03 14.55
C ALA A 248 18.44 6.95 15.41
N ARG A 249 18.19 6.60 16.68
CA ARG A 249 17.44 7.47 17.60
C ARG A 249 18.13 8.80 17.83
N TRP A 250 19.45 8.81 17.97
CA TRP A 250 20.20 10.06 18.13
C TRP A 250 20.08 10.94 16.89
N PHE A 251 20.19 10.35 15.69
CA PHE A 251 19.94 11.06 14.43
C PHE A 251 18.53 11.65 14.36
N TRP A 252 17.49 10.83 14.61
CA TRP A 252 16.10 11.28 14.49
C TRP A 252 15.69 12.27 15.57
N SER A 253 16.21 12.15 16.79
CA SER A 253 15.95 13.13 17.86
C SER A 253 16.52 14.51 17.50
N ALA A 254 17.69 14.56 16.85
CA ALA A 254 18.24 15.80 16.30
C ALA A 254 17.42 16.32 15.10
N ALA A 255 16.95 15.44 14.22
CA ALA A 255 16.13 15.81 13.05
C ALA A 255 14.77 16.41 13.44
N PHE A 256 14.13 15.89 14.49
CA PHE A 256 12.83 16.35 14.98
C PHE A 256 12.88 17.45 16.06
N GLY A 257 14.06 17.99 16.39
CA GLY A 257 14.23 19.00 17.44
C GLY A 257 13.27 20.21 17.33
N ASP A 258 13.04 20.87 18.47
CA ASP A 258 11.93 21.74 18.93
C ASP A 258 11.11 22.64 17.98
N ILE A 259 11.45 22.77 16.70
CA ILE A 259 10.73 23.64 15.74
C ILE A 259 10.49 22.96 14.38
N ARG A 260 11.01 21.75 14.15
CA ARG A 260 11.01 21.13 12.81
C ARG A 260 9.80 20.25 12.51
N PHE A 261 9.14 19.71 13.53
CA PHE A 261 7.98 18.85 13.36
C PHE A 261 6.99 18.97 14.51
N ASN A 262 5.72 19.17 14.18
CA ASN A 262 4.63 19.19 15.15
C ASN A 262 3.93 17.82 15.13
N ARG A 263 4.14 17.05 16.21
CA ARG A 263 3.45 15.77 16.39
C ARG A 263 1.93 15.96 16.34
N VAL A 264 1.28 14.99 15.72
CA VAL A 264 -0.17 14.89 15.62
C VAL A 264 -0.75 14.43 16.97
N ASP A 265 -1.82 15.08 17.39
CA ASP A 265 -2.52 14.82 18.64
C ASP A 265 -4.02 14.64 18.37
N ALA A 266 -4.54 13.44 18.62
CA ALA A 266 -5.93 13.12 18.38
C ALA A 266 -6.91 13.84 19.33
N THR A 267 -6.43 14.52 20.37
CA THR A 267 -7.25 15.38 21.24
C THR A 267 -7.54 16.75 20.61
N ARG A 268 -6.82 17.11 19.55
CA ARG A 268 -6.98 18.36 18.80
C ARG A 268 -7.86 18.17 17.57
N ASP A 269 -7.95 19.21 16.75
CA ASP A 269 -8.70 19.18 15.50
C ASP A 269 -8.24 18.00 14.61
N PRO A 270 -9.19 17.24 14.04
CA PRO A 270 -8.88 16.12 13.17
C PRO A 270 -8.25 16.61 11.87
N PHE A 271 -7.59 15.69 11.16
CA PHE A 271 -7.16 15.99 9.80
C PHE A 271 -8.35 16.36 8.92
N SER A 272 -8.13 17.34 8.04
CA SER A 272 -9.13 17.85 7.10
C SER A 272 -8.71 17.66 5.63
N ASN A 273 -7.45 17.31 5.36
CA ASN A 273 -6.94 17.15 4.01
C ASN A 273 -5.78 16.14 3.90
N TYR A 274 -5.46 15.77 2.66
CA TYR A 274 -4.35 14.86 2.35
C TYR A 274 -2.97 15.44 2.69
N HIS A 275 -2.78 16.77 2.66
CA HIS A 275 -1.50 17.38 3.03
C HIS A 275 -1.15 17.15 4.50
N GLN A 276 -2.15 17.17 5.38
CA GLN A 276 -2.00 16.85 6.80
C GLN A 276 -1.77 15.35 7.01
N LEU A 277 -2.51 14.50 6.29
CA LEU A 277 -2.34 13.05 6.35
C LEU A 277 -0.96 12.58 5.83
N PHE A 278 -0.37 13.30 4.88
CA PHE A 278 0.99 13.04 4.42
C PHE A 278 2.06 13.63 5.35
N GLY A 279 1.67 14.40 6.36
CA GLY A 279 2.59 15.00 7.32
C GLY A 279 3.32 16.23 6.81
N PHE A 280 2.92 16.83 5.68
CA PHE A 280 3.54 18.07 5.15
C PHE A 280 3.00 19.34 5.78
N VAL A 281 1.81 19.25 6.37
CA VAL A 281 1.15 20.34 7.08
C VAL A 281 0.74 19.80 8.45
N SER A 282 0.96 20.58 9.50
CA SER A 282 0.51 20.22 10.85
C SER A 282 -1.01 20.32 10.97
N GLN A 283 -1.57 19.85 12.10
CA GLN A 283 -2.99 20.04 12.41
C GLN A 283 -3.40 21.53 12.43
N THR A 284 -2.49 22.42 12.80
CA THR A 284 -2.73 23.88 12.87
C THR A 284 -2.48 24.60 11.55
N GLY A 285 -2.10 23.89 10.49
CA GLY A 285 -1.86 24.47 9.17
C GLY A 285 -0.41 24.93 8.92
N THR A 286 0.51 24.69 9.87
CA THR A 286 1.93 25.05 9.67
C THR A 286 2.63 24.08 8.73
N PRO A 287 3.34 24.54 7.68
CA PRO A 287 4.08 23.65 6.79
C PRO A 287 5.29 23.03 7.52
N GLN A 288 5.54 21.74 7.28
CA GLN A 288 6.59 20.95 7.93
C GLN A 288 7.18 19.92 6.95
N HIS A 289 7.97 20.38 5.98
CA HIS A 289 8.51 19.54 4.89
C HIS A 289 9.95 19.04 5.15
N THR A 290 10.62 19.57 6.17
CA THR A 290 12.04 19.29 6.45
C THR A 290 12.30 17.82 6.77
N TRP A 291 11.39 17.16 7.48
CA TRP A 291 11.55 15.75 7.84
C TRP A 291 11.67 14.84 6.61
N PHE A 292 11.00 15.16 5.50
CA PHE A 292 11.09 14.33 4.29
C PHE A 292 12.44 14.50 3.60
N GLN A 293 13.07 15.67 3.70
CA GLN A 293 14.43 15.89 3.19
C GLN A 293 15.43 15.04 3.97
N ASP A 294 15.27 14.95 5.30
CA ASP A 294 16.10 14.10 6.16
C ASP A 294 15.90 12.60 5.81
N VAL A 295 14.65 12.16 5.60
CA VAL A 295 14.34 10.80 5.13
C VAL A 295 14.98 10.52 3.77
N ASN A 296 14.85 11.44 2.82
CA ASN A 296 15.42 11.28 1.49
C ASN A 296 16.95 11.19 1.54
N MET A 297 17.61 12.01 2.36
CA MET A 297 19.06 11.95 2.58
C MET A 297 19.48 10.57 3.12
N VAL A 298 18.77 10.03 4.11
CA VAL A 298 19.07 8.70 4.67
C VAL A 298 18.90 7.59 3.63
N MET A 299 17.95 7.72 2.71
CA MET A 299 17.67 6.71 1.68
C MET A 299 18.59 6.80 0.45
N GLN A 300 19.33 7.90 0.28
CA GLN A 300 20.21 8.14 -0.87
C GLN A 300 21.71 8.01 -0.55
N ASN A 301 22.08 7.95 0.72
CA ASN A 301 23.46 7.71 1.19
C ASN A 301 23.81 6.21 1.15
#